data_AF-A0A356WY66-F1
#
_entry.id   AF-A0A356WY66-F1
#
_cell.length_a   1.000
_cell.length_b   1.000
_cell.length_c   1.000
_cell.angle_alpha   90.00
_cell.angle_beta   90.00
_cell.angle_gamma   90.00
#
_symmetry.space_group_name_H-M   'P 1'
#
loop_
_entity.id
_entity.type
_entity.pdbx_description
1 polymer ?
#
loop_
_entity_poly.entity_id
_entity_poly.type
_entity_poly.pdbx_seq_one_letter_code
_entity_poly.pdbx_strand_id
1 'polypeptide(L)'
;MDDLRKWVENLLNPTVGTEAMIREMSTPFTLKSGDETGYGLGLFIDDYKGLKRLHHGGADLAHRSNLMVFPEINAAVITQSNFANFRGDIGNRVVDIYFGDMMEEAAEKEKEAAEAKDKAEEFEYDPEQFDPLTGRYELSIMPGFILTFERNGDRLFTQATGQPEVDITATSDSTFSLVGVPASITFHRNEDGSADSLTLHQNGNHIAKKIEFELSLEDMKEYTGRYFSGEIETIYDVAVVDSGLVIQNYQMENDISLTAGNTDSFSAEFPLTEVEFIRNEQGEIQGFTASNGRTRGILFEKWE
;
A
#
# COMPACT_ATOMS: atom_id res chain seq x y z
N MET A 1 -29.85 8.32 0.72
CA MET A 1 -29.54 8.04 -0.69
C MET A 1 -29.89 9.21 -1.60
N ASP A 2 -31.07 9.83 -1.44
CA ASP A 2 -31.50 10.95 -2.32
C ASP A 2 -30.53 12.14 -2.36
N ASP A 3 -29.87 12.48 -1.25
CA ASP A 3 -28.94 13.62 -1.25
C ASP A 3 -27.64 13.34 -2.00
N LEU A 4 -27.09 12.13 -1.89
CA LEU A 4 -25.93 11.73 -2.69
C LEU A 4 -26.28 11.63 -4.17
N ARG A 5 -27.52 11.23 -4.52
CA ARG A 5 -27.99 11.30 -5.91
C ARG A 5 -27.96 12.74 -6.45
N LYS A 6 -28.47 13.71 -5.69
CA LYS A 6 -28.41 15.14 -6.09
C LYS A 6 -26.96 15.60 -6.27
N TRP A 7 -26.04 15.11 -5.44
CA TRP A 7 -24.62 15.45 -5.57
C TRP A 7 -24.01 14.84 -6.84
N VAL A 8 -24.32 13.58 -7.16
CA VAL A 8 -23.93 12.95 -8.43
C VAL A 8 -24.48 13.73 -9.61
N GLU A 9 -25.77 14.06 -9.60
CA GLU A 9 -26.42 14.86 -10.65
C GLU A 9 -25.71 16.21 -10.81
N ASN A 10 -25.28 16.85 -9.72
CA ASN A 10 -24.53 18.11 -9.77
C ASN A 10 -23.10 17.95 -10.30
N LEU A 11 -22.43 16.82 -10.02
CA LEU A 11 -21.10 16.53 -10.57
C LEU A 11 -21.14 16.29 -12.08
N LEU A 12 -22.22 15.68 -12.58
CA LEU A 12 -22.43 15.40 -14.01
C LEU A 12 -22.99 16.60 -14.78
N ASN A 13 -23.91 17.33 -14.17
CA ASN A 13 -24.58 18.49 -14.75
C ASN A 13 -24.72 19.61 -13.68
N PRO A 14 -23.72 20.51 -13.58
CA PRO A 14 -23.62 21.47 -12.48
C PRO A 14 -24.81 22.42 -12.40
N THR A 15 -25.52 22.40 -11.28
CA THR A 15 -26.61 23.33 -10.93
C THR A 15 -26.23 24.23 -9.74
N VAL A 16 -25.35 23.74 -8.86
CA VAL A 16 -24.73 24.45 -7.75
C VAL A 16 -23.22 24.48 -8.01
N GLY A 17 -22.65 25.70 -8.04
CA GLY A 17 -21.30 25.94 -8.53
C GLY A 17 -21.28 26.22 -10.03
N THR A 18 -20.09 26.19 -10.64
CA THR A 18 -19.93 26.35 -12.09
C THR A 18 -19.25 25.12 -12.67
N GLU A 19 -19.38 24.91 -13.98
CA GLU A 19 -18.63 23.87 -14.69
C GLU A 19 -17.12 24.00 -14.49
N ALA A 20 -16.61 25.24 -14.42
CA ALA A 20 -15.21 25.52 -14.10
C ALA A 20 -14.83 25.03 -12.69
N MET A 21 -15.70 25.24 -11.68
CA MET A 21 -15.48 24.73 -10.33
C MET A 21 -15.47 23.21 -10.28
N ILE A 22 -16.43 22.54 -10.94
CA ILE A 22 -16.48 21.08 -10.97
C ILE A 22 -15.26 20.51 -11.71
N ARG A 23 -14.82 21.17 -12.79
CA ARG A 23 -13.58 20.82 -13.48
C ARG A 23 -12.37 20.97 -12.56
N GLU A 24 -12.26 22.06 -11.81
CA GLU A 24 -11.17 22.28 -10.86
C GLU A 24 -11.18 21.20 -9.75
N MET A 25 -12.36 20.87 -9.21
CA MET A 25 -12.50 19.81 -8.22
C MET A 25 -12.08 18.43 -8.72
N SER A 26 -12.25 18.17 -10.02
CA SER A 26 -11.97 16.89 -10.69
C SER A 26 -10.69 16.89 -11.54
N THR A 27 -9.81 17.88 -11.32
CA THR A 27 -8.49 17.94 -11.95
C THR A 27 -7.43 17.53 -10.93
N PRO A 28 -6.64 16.46 -11.18
CA PRO A 28 -5.51 16.10 -10.34
C PRO A 28 -4.47 17.21 -10.27
N PHE A 29 -3.82 17.38 -9.12
CA PHE A 29 -2.65 18.23 -9.03
C PHE A 29 -1.42 17.55 -9.61
N THR A 30 -0.56 18.33 -10.27
CA THR A 30 0.75 17.87 -10.76
C THR A 30 1.84 18.20 -9.73
N LEU A 31 2.62 17.20 -9.36
CA LEU A 31 3.77 17.36 -8.47
C LEU A 31 4.92 18.06 -9.19
N LYS A 32 5.92 18.52 -8.42
CA LYS A 32 7.14 19.11 -9.00
C LYS A 32 7.93 18.12 -9.88
N SER A 33 7.73 16.82 -9.69
CA SER A 33 8.30 15.76 -10.52
C SER A 33 7.64 15.68 -11.91
N GLY A 34 6.44 16.22 -12.09
CA GLY A 34 5.61 16.04 -13.28
C GLY A 34 4.54 14.97 -13.14
N ASP A 35 4.56 14.16 -12.06
CA ASP A 35 3.55 13.13 -11.83
C ASP A 35 2.21 13.73 -11.36
N GLU A 36 1.10 13.13 -11.77
CA GLU A 36 -0.23 13.49 -11.27
C GLU A 36 -0.55 12.77 -9.97
N THR A 37 -1.23 13.47 -9.07
CA THR A 37 -1.58 12.99 -7.73
C THR A 37 -2.77 12.02 -7.70
N GLY A 38 -3.55 11.92 -8.78
CA GLY A 38 -4.83 11.20 -8.80
C GLY A 38 -5.86 11.78 -7.82
N TYR A 39 -5.67 13.00 -7.32
CA TYR A 39 -6.55 13.63 -6.34
C TYR A 39 -6.73 15.12 -6.63
N GLY A 40 -7.99 15.56 -6.62
CA GLY A 40 -8.38 16.96 -6.83
C GLY A 40 -8.84 17.60 -5.52
N LEU A 41 -9.86 18.47 -5.59
CA LEU A 41 -10.42 19.10 -4.40
C LEU A 41 -11.51 18.23 -3.78
N GLY A 42 -11.08 17.21 -3.01
CA GLY A 42 -11.99 16.32 -2.27
C GLY A 42 -12.51 15.12 -3.07
N LEU A 43 -11.89 14.83 -4.21
CA LEU A 43 -12.24 13.69 -5.08
C LEU A 43 -10.96 12.99 -5.51
N PHE A 44 -10.97 11.66 -5.44
CA PHE A 44 -10.03 10.83 -6.18
C PHE A 44 -10.46 10.81 -7.66
N ILE A 45 -9.48 10.85 -8.54
CA ILE A 45 -9.64 10.78 -9.98
C ILE A 45 -8.69 9.69 -10.47
N ASP A 46 -9.27 8.59 -10.91
CA ASP A 46 -8.55 7.44 -11.46
C ASP A 46 -9.29 6.86 -12.66
N ASP A 47 -8.69 5.87 -13.29
CA ASP A 47 -9.32 5.07 -14.33
C ASP A 47 -9.73 3.72 -13.77
N TYR A 48 -10.97 3.33 -14.02
CA TYR A 48 -11.50 2.03 -13.63
C TYR A 48 -12.02 1.30 -14.85
N LYS A 49 -11.22 0.33 -15.33
CA LYS A 49 -11.48 -0.47 -16.54
C LYS A 49 -11.75 0.41 -17.78
N GLY A 50 -10.85 1.35 -18.04
CA GLY A 50 -10.88 2.22 -19.22
C GLY A 50 -11.88 3.39 -19.14
N LEU A 51 -12.62 3.52 -18.03
CA LEU A 51 -13.49 4.67 -17.79
C LEU A 51 -12.92 5.57 -16.69
N LYS A 52 -12.91 6.87 -16.95
CA LYS A 52 -12.56 7.85 -15.93
C LYS A 52 -13.57 7.81 -14.79
N ARG A 53 -13.07 7.68 -13.56
CA ARG A 53 -13.86 7.59 -12.33
C ARG A 53 -13.51 8.73 -11.38
N LEU A 54 -14.56 9.44 -10.95
CA LEU A 54 -14.50 10.39 -9.84
C LEU A 54 -15.06 9.69 -8.61
N HIS A 55 -14.30 9.59 -7.52
CA HIS A 55 -14.80 8.88 -6.35
C HIS A 55 -14.29 9.43 -5.03
N HIS A 56 -15.02 9.10 -3.96
CA HIS A 56 -14.54 9.30 -2.60
C HIS A 56 -15.21 8.33 -1.64
N GLY A 57 -14.41 7.74 -0.76
CA GLY A 57 -14.88 6.87 0.30
C GLY A 57 -15.10 7.61 1.62
N GLY A 58 -15.78 6.97 2.56
CA GLY A 58 -15.91 7.46 3.93
C GLY A 58 -15.98 6.27 4.88
N ALA A 59 -15.25 6.36 5.98
CA ALA A 59 -15.28 5.36 7.02
C ALA A 59 -15.32 6.04 8.39
N ASP A 60 -16.20 5.54 9.25
CA ASP A 60 -16.26 5.82 10.68
C ASP A 60 -16.47 4.50 11.43
N LEU A 61 -16.40 4.47 12.77
CA LEU A 61 -16.43 3.25 13.60
C LEU A 61 -17.35 2.14 13.06
N ALA A 62 -18.61 2.45 12.79
CA ALA A 62 -19.58 1.51 12.24
C ALA A 62 -20.03 1.80 10.80
N HIS A 63 -19.62 2.92 10.20
CA HIS A 63 -20.18 3.38 8.93
C HIS A 63 -19.18 3.26 7.77
N ARG A 64 -19.68 2.84 6.61
CA ARG A 64 -18.95 2.83 5.34
C ARG A 64 -19.79 3.51 4.28
N SER A 65 -19.16 4.41 3.54
CA SER A 65 -19.74 5.19 2.45
C SER A 65 -18.80 5.13 1.27
N ASN A 66 -19.35 5.02 0.06
CA ASN A 66 -18.58 5.22 -1.16
C ASN A 66 -19.48 5.83 -2.23
N LEU A 67 -18.93 6.76 -2.99
CA LEU A 67 -19.54 7.37 -4.16
C LEU A 67 -18.55 7.26 -5.31
N MET A 68 -19.00 6.70 -6.43
CA MET A 68 -18.23 6.59 -7.68
C MET A 68 -19.08 7.10 -8.83
N VAL A 69 -18.53 8.02 -9.61
CA VAL A 69 -19.18 8.66 -10.76
C VAL A 69 -18.33 8.41 -11.99
N PHE A 70 -18.97 8.01 -13.08
CA PHE A 70 -18.38 7.75 -14.39
C PHE A 70 -18.98 8.73 -15.40
N PRO A 71 -18.36 9.91 -15.60
CA PRO A 71 -18.94 10.97 -16.40
C PRO A 71 -19.20 10.57 -17.86
N GLU A 72 -18.31 9.75 -18.43
CA GLU A 72 -18.33 9.35 -19.84
C GLU A 72 -19.56 8.51 -20.22
N ILE A 73 -20.07 7.73 -19.27
CA ILE A 73 -21.27 6.90 -19.45
C ILE A 73 -22.47 7.45 -18.68
N ASN A 74 -22.35 8.66 -18.11
CA ASN A 74 -23.38 9.31 -17.30
C ASN A 74 -23.95 8.38 -16.21
N ALA A 75 -23.06 7.70 -15.48
CA ALA A 75 -23.42 6.69 -14.49
C ALA A 75 -22.76 6.95 -13.13
N ALA A 76 -23.34 6.36 -12.08
CA ALA A 76 -22.75 6.38 -10.75
C ALA A 76 -23.21 5.19 -9.91
N VAL A 77 -22.37 4.79 -8.96
CA VAL A 77 -22.70 3.82 -7.92
C VAL A 77 -22.40 4.42 -6.55
N ILE A 78 -23.39 4.31 -5.65
CA ILE A 78 -23.27 4.76 -4.27
C ILE A 78 -23.54 3.56 -3.36
N THR A 79 -22.65 3.30 -2.42
CA THR A 79 -22.87 2.30 -1.35
C THR A 79 -22.83 2.98 0.00
N GLN A 80 -23.78 2.65 0.88
CA GLN A 80 -23.84 3.10 2.27
C GLN A 80 -24.08 1.90 3.17
N SER A 81 -23.38 1.82 4.29
CA SER A 81 -23.55 0.76 5.27
C SER A 81 -23.30 1.28 6.67
N ASN A 82 -24.06 0.77 7.64
CA ASN A 82 -23.87 0.94 9.08
C ASN A 82 -23.25 -0.33 9.72
N PHE A 83 -22.56 -1.13 8.92
CA PHE A 83 -21.79 -2.27 9.35
C PHE A 83 -20.29 -2.03 9.10
N ALA A 84 -19.49 -2.05 10.17
CA ALA A 84 -18.05 -1.77 10.12
C ALA A 84 -17.28 -2.66 9.13
N ASN A 85 -17.71 -3.91 8.99
CA ASN A 85 -17.06 -4.90 8.11
C ASN A 85 -17.70 -4.93 6.70
N PHE A 86 -18.51 -3.93 6.34
CA PHE A 86 -18.97 -3.80 4.96
C PHE A 86 -17.78 -3.62 4.03
N ARG A 87 -17.66 -4.55 3.08
CA ARG A 87 -16.50 -4.58 2.20
C ARG A 87 -16.60 -3.49 1.13
N GLY A 88 -15.54 -2.70 0.98
CA GLY A 88 -15.48 -1.61 0.01
C GLY A 88 -15.57 -2.05 -1.45
N ASP A 89 -15.19 -3.29 -1.76
CA ASP A 89 -15.21 -3.84 -3.12
C ASP A 89 -16.63 -4.09 -3.66
N ILE A 90 -17.65 -4.12 -2.79
CA ILE A 90 -19.04 -4.32 -3.21
C ILE A 90 -19.48 -3.24 -4.21
N GLY A 91 -19.04 -1.99 -4.03
CA GLY A 91 -19.35 -0.93 -4.99
C GLY A 91 -18.82 -1.25 -6.39
N ASN A 92 -17.56 -1.67 -6.48
CA ASN A 92 -16.91 -2.05 -7.74
C ASN A 92 -17.63 -3.24 -8.41
N ARG A 93 -18.06 -4.23 -7.62
CA ARG A 93 -18.83 -5.37 -8.15
C ARG A 93 -20.19 -4.96 -8.73
N VAL A 94 -20.86 -3.98 -8.14
CA VAL A 94 -22.10 -3.43 -8.70
C VAL A 94 -21.82 -2.69 -10.00
N VAL A 95 -20.75 -1.90 -10.05
CA VAL A 95 -20.29 -1.23 -11.27
C VAL A 95 -20.05 -2.27 -12.38
N ASP A 96 -19.31 -3.33 -12.09
CA ASP A 96 -19.00 -4.40 -13.04
C ASP A 96 -20.25 -5.08 -13.60
N ILE A 97 -21.26 -5.33 -12.75
CA ILE A 97 -22.51 -6.00 -13.17
C ILE A 97 -23.36 -5.10 -14.08
N TYR A 98 -23.42 -3.79 -13.81
CA TYR A 98 -24.33 -2.89 -14.51
C TYR A 98 -23.70 -2.16 -15.70
N PHE A 99 -22.37 -1.97 -15.67
CA PHE A 99 -21.65 -1.14 -16.64
C PHE A 99 -20.47 -1.88 -17.29
N GLY A 100 -20.31 -3.19 -17.02
CA GLY A 100 -19.23 -4.00 -17.56
C GLY A 100 -19.10 -3.90 -19.08
N ASP A 101 -20.19 -4.05 -19.82
CA ASP A 101 -20.19 -3.96 -21.29
C ASP A 101 -19.65 -2.59 -21.78
N MET A 102 -20.02 -1.49 -21.10
CA MET A 102 -19.54 -0.15 -21.46
C MET A 102 -18.05 0.04 -21.13
N MET A 103 -17.57 -0.63 -20.09
CA MET A 103 -16.15 -0.65 -19.71
C MET A 103 -15.34 -1.48 -20.69
N GLU A 104 -15.88 -2.60 -21.17
CA GLU A 104 -15.25 -3.38 -22.23
C GLU A 104 -15.12 -2.55 -23.52
N GLU A 105 -16.17 -1.83 -23.93
CA GLU A 105 -16.09 -0.91 -25.08
C GLU A 105 -15.05 0.20 -24.90
N ALA A 106 -14.90 0.75 -23.68
CA ALA A 106 -13.91 1.76 -23.37
C ALA A 106 -12.49 1.19 -23.41
N ALA A 107 -12.29 0.02 -22.80
CA ALA A 107 -11.03 -0.70 -22.79
C ALA A 107 -10.64 -1.20 -24.20
N GLU A 108 -11.59 -1.55 -25.06
CA GLU A 108 -11.34 -1.89 -26.46
C GLU A 108 -10.87 -0.67 -27.26
N LYS A 109 -11.48 0.51 -27.08
CA LYS A 109 -11.00 1.76 -27.70
C LYS A 109 -9.60 2.14 -27.21
N GLU A 110 -9.31 1.88 -25.94
CA GLU A 110 -7.98 2.10 -25.36
C GLU A 110 -6.96 1.06 -25.86
N LYS A 111 -7.37 -0.19 -26.04
CA LYS A 111 -6.57 -1.25 -26.67
C LYS A 111 -6.30 -0.97 -28.14
N GLU A 112 -7.25 -0.48 -28.91
CA GLU A 112 -7.02 -0.05 -30.31
C GLU A 112 -6.01 1.11 -30.39
N ALA A 113 -5.85 1.89 -29.31
CA ALA A 113 -4.78 2.89 -29.16
C ALA A 113 -3.46 2.32 -28.60
N ALA A 114 -3.51 1.24 -27.82
CA ALA A 114 -2.38 0.58 -27.17
C ALA A 114 -1.79 -0.61 -27.96
N GLU A 115 -2.47 -1.12 -28.99
CA GLU A 115 -2.02 -2.20 -29.90
C GLU A 115 -0.85 -1.80 -30.82
N ALA A 116 -0.11 -0.75 -30.44
CA ALA A 116 1.26 -0.49 -30.86
C ALA A 116 2.32 -0.99 -29.85
N LYS A 117 1.96 -1.66 -28.74
CA LYS A 117 2.93 -2.30 -27.81
C LYS A 117 2.44 -3.63 -27.22
N ASP A 118 3.02 -4.70 -27.76
CA ASP A 118 3.26 -6.05 -27.27
C ASP A 118 2.14 -6.91 -26.64
N LYS A 119 1.88 -8.03 -27.33
CA LYS A 119 1.33 -9.27 -26.79
C LYS A 119 2.46 -10.07 -26.15
N ALA A 120 2.33 -10.45 -24.87
CA ALA A 120 3.13 -11.52 -24.29
C ALA A 120 2.37 -12.85 -24.36
N GLU A 121 3.02 -13.87 -24.90
CA GLU A 121 2.60 -15.28 -24.88
C GLU A 121 2.75 -15.89 -23.48
N GLU A 122 2.08 -17.01 -23.21
CA GLU A 122 2.27 -17.83 -22.00
C GLU A 122 3.75 -18.19 -21.85
N PHE A 123 4.37 -17.66 -20.79
CA PHE A 123 5.79 -17.88 -20.48
C PHE A 123 5.93 -19.10 -19.56
N GLU A 124 6.62 -20.13 -20.02
CA GLU A 124 6.93 -21.32 -19.21
C GLU A 124 8.12 -21.02 -18.30
N TYR A 125 7.91 -21.09 -16.98
CA TYR A 125 8.91 -20.78 -15.95
C TYR A 125 9.17 -21.99 -15.06
N ASP A 126 10.45 -22.33 -14.89
CA ASP A 126 10.89 -23.36 -13.95
C ASP A 126 10.93 -22.78 -12.52
N PRO A 127 10.11 -23.26 -11.58
CA PRO A 127 10.06 -22.73 -10.22
C PRO A 127 11.41 -22.77 -9.49
N GLU A 128 12.33 -23.67 -9.84
CA GLU A 128 13.68 -23.73 -9.24
C GLU A 128 14.50 -22.46 -9.54
N GLN A 129 14.20 -21.77 -10.64
CA GLN A 129 14.86 -20.50 -10.99
C GLN A 129 14.49 -19.35 -10.04
N PHE A 130 13.48 -19.54 -9.19
CA PHE A 130 13.07 -18.55 -8.21
C PHE A 130 13.94 -18.56 -6.95
N ASP A 131 14.61 -19.68 -6.64
CA ASP A 131 15.36 -19.85 -5.39
C ASP A 131 16.39 -18.71 -5.15
N PRO A 132 17.14 -18.20 -6.14
CA PRO A 132 18.05 -17.06 -5.96
C PRO A 132 17.36 -15.71 -5.70
N LEU A 133 16.07 -15.60 -6.05
CA LEU A 133 15.23 -14.40 -5.89
C LEU A 133 14.50 -14.41 -4.54
N THR A 134 14.51 -15.55 -3.83
CA THR A 134 13.93 -15.63 -2.49
C THR A 134 14.66 -14.73 -1.50
N GLY A 135 13.94 -14.35 -0.45
CA GLY A 135 14.43 -13.50 0.62
C GLY A 135 13.54 -12.31 0.87
N ARG A 136 14.08 -11.34 1.61
CA ARG A 136 13.34 -10.19 2.13
C ARG A 136 13.79 -8.94 1.39
N TYR A 137 12.83 -8.13 0.94
CA TYR A 137 13.07 -6.90 0.19
C TYR A 137 12.31 -5.74 0.81
N GLU A 138 13.01 -4.72 1.27
CA GLU A 138 12.43 -3.55 1.92
C GLU A 138 12.19 -2.41 0.93
N LEU A 139 10.98 -1.83 0.92
CA LEU A 139 10.64 -0.69 0.07
C LEU A 139 11.43 0.56 0.48
N SER A 140 12.20 1.11 -0.47
CA SER A 140 13.00 2.32 -0.23
C SER A 140 12.16 3.58 0.02
N ILE A 141 10.89 3.58 -0.40
CA ILE A 141 9.96 4.71 -0.18
C ILE A 141 9.20 4.60 1.15
N MET A 142 9.24 3.45 1.80
CA MET A 142 8.51 3.13 3.03
C MET A 142 9.33 2.14 3.84
N PRO A 143 10.35 2.61 4.59
CA PRO A 143 11.14 1.78 5.48
C PRO A 143 10.27 0.94 6.43
N GLY A 144 10.74 -0.25 6.78
CA GLY A 144 9.99 -1.27 7.51
C GLY A 144 9.01 -2.07 6.65
N PHE A 145 8.50 -1.55 5.53
CA PHE A 145 7.58 -2.32 4.68
C PHE A 145 8.34 -3.33 3.82
N ILE A 146 8.25 -4.61 4.21
CA ILE A 146 9.08 -5.69 3.67
C ILE A 146 8.20 -6.64 2.87
N LEU A 147 8.69 -7.00 1.69
CA LEU A 147 8.18 -8.07 0.85
C LEU A 147 9.06 -9.30 1.06
N THR A 148 8.51 -10.33 1.65
CA THR A 148 9.16 -11.64 1.79
C THR A 148 8.75 -12.50 0.61
N PHE A 149 9.72 -13.09 -0.10
CA PHE A 149 9.50 -13.99 -1.23
C PHE A 149 9.97 -15.38 -0.90
N GLU A 150 9.10 -16.36 -1.10
CA GLU A 150 9.33 -17.74 -0.73
C GLU A 150 8.81 -18.70 -1.82
N ARG A 151 9.38 -19.91 -1.82
CA ARG A 151 8.97 -21.02 -2.67
C ARG A 151 8.66 -22.25 -1.82
N ASN A 152 7.55 -22.91 -2.14
CA ASN A 152 7.21 -24.22 -1.59
C ASN A 152 6.82 -25.18 -2.73
N GLY A 153 7.78 -25.97 -3.20
CA GLY A 153 7.64 -26.78 -4.41
C GLY A 153 7.43 -25.87 -5.63
N ASP A 154 6.27 -26.00 -6.27
CA ASP A 154 5.90 -25.18 -7.44
C ASP A 154 5.17 -23.89 -7.06
N ARG A 155 4.79 -23.72 -5.79
CA ARG A 155 4.10 -22.51 -5.30
C ARG A 155 5.14 -21.41 -5.05
N LEU A 156 5.02 -20.31 -5.78
CA LEU A 156 5.75 -19.06 -5.54
C LEU A 156 4.80 -18.07 -4.87
N PHE A 157 5.21 -17.45 -3.77
CA PHE A 157 4.37 -16.49 -3.07
C PHE A 157 5.18 -15.36 -2.45
N THR A 158 4.49 -14.26 -2.20
CA THR A 158 5.03 -13.13 -1.46
C THR A 158 4.13 -12.78 -0.29
N GLN A 159 4.73 -12.27 0.77
CA GLN A 159 4.03 -11.69 1.91
C GLN A 159 4.58 -10.30 2.20
N ALA A 160 3.71 -9.30 2.15
CA ALA A 160 4.01 -7.98 2.68
C ALA A 160 3.81 -7.95 4.20
N THR A 161 4.63 -7.17 4.93
CA THR A 161 4.46 -6.98 6.39
C THR A 161 3.00 -6.62 6.74
N GLY A 162 2.40 -7.39 7.66
CA GLY A 162 1.04 -7.15 8.14
C GLY A 162 -0.07 -7.54 7.15
N GLN A 163 0.26 -8.24 6.06
CA GLN A 163 -0.70 -8.70 5.05
C GLN A 163 -0.69 -10.24 4.91
N PRO A 164 -1.78 -10.84 4.39
CA PRO A 164 -1.80 -12.25 4.01
C PRO A 164 -0.80 -12.57 2.88
N GLU A 165 -0.41 -13.84 2.76
CA GLU A 165 0.32 -14.35 1.61
C GLU A 165 -0.47 -14.16 0.30
N VAL A 166 0.24 -13.84 -0.78
CA VAL A 166 -0.30 -13.73 -2.13
C VAL A 166 0.56 -14.56 -3.08
N ASP A 167 -0.08 -15.43 -3.85
CA ASP A 167 0.61 -16.21 -4.88
C ASP A 167 1.06 -15.31 -6.03
N ILE A 168 2.19 -15.65 -6.65
CA ILE A 168 2.74 -14.91 -7.80
C ILE A 168 2.93 -15.83 -9.00
N THR A 169 2.78 -15.30 -10.20
CA THR A 169 2.96 -16.02 -11.46
C THR A 169 4.01 -15.33 -12.31
N ALA A 170 5.00 -16.07 -12.79
CA ALA A 170 6.04 -15.54 -13.66
C ALA A 170 5.46 -15.11 -15.01
N THR A 171 5.81 -13.91 -15.46
CA THR A 171 5.50 -13.40 -16.80
C THR A 171 6.77 -13.22 -17.66
N SER A 172 7.94 -13.33 -17.04
CA SER A 172 9.25 -13.40 -17.67
C SER A 172 10.25 -14.08 -16.71
N ASP A 173 11.53 -14.09 -17.05
CA ASP A 173 12.60 -14.61 -16.21
C ASP A 173 12.86 -13.79 -14.93
N SER A 174 12.27 -12.60 -14.84
CA SER A 174 12.52 -11.61 -13.78
C SER A 174 11.27 -10.86 -13.33
N THR A 175 10.14 -11.01 -14.03
CA THR A 175 8.88 -10.31 -13.74
C THR A 175 7.79 -11.29 -13.33
N PHE A 176 7.05 -10.93 -12.27
CA PHE A 176 5.98 -11.75 -11.69
C PHE A 176 4.74 -10.90 -11.45
N SER A 177 3.57 -11.41 -11.81
CA SER A 177 2.26 -10.82 -11.49
C SER A 177 1.70 -11.41 -10.20
N LEU A 178 1.09 -10.58 -9.35
CA LEU A 178 0.42 -11.03 -8.14
C LEU A 178 -0.99 -11.54 -8.46
N VAL A 179 -1.35 -12.72 -7.97
CA VAL A 179 -2.66 -13.33 -8.23
C VAL A 179 -3.75 -12.57 -7.45
N GLY A 180 -4.74 -12.02 -8.16
CA GLY A 180 -5.87 -11.31 -7.56
C GLY A 180 -5.57 -9.88 -7.10
N VAL A 181 -4.35 -9.38 -7.34
CA VAL A 181 -3.94 -8.00 -7.03
C VAL A 181 -3.41 -7.37 -8.33
N PRO A 182 -3.89 -6.17 -8.74
CA PRO A 182 -3.40 -5.49 -9.94
C PRO A 182 -2.02 -4.88 -9.69
N ALA A 183 -1.02 -5.75 -9.52
CA ALA A 183 0.37 -5.41 -9.27
C ALA A 183 1.30 -6.42 -9.93
N SER A 184 2.51 -5.98 -10.26
CA SER A 184 3.61 -6.86 -10.67
C SER A 184 4.91 -6.45 -10.02
N ILE A 185 5.90 -7.33 -10.07
CA ILE A 185 7.22 -7.14 -9.50
C ILE A 185 8.24 -7.48 -10.57
N THR A 186 9.28 -6.66 -10.70
CA THR A 186 10.44 -6.96 -11.56
C THR A 186 11.69 -7.00 -10.69
N PHE A 187 12.34 -8.16 -10.61
CA PHE A 187 13.62 -8.34 -9.95
C PHE A 187 14.77 -7.80 -10.82
N HIS A 188 15.68 -7.05 -10.20
CA HIS A 188 16.90 -6.58 -10.85
C HIS A 188 18.00 -7.63 -10.63
N ARG A 189 18.08 -8.57 -11.59
CA ARG A 189 18.93 -9.76 -11.48
C ARG A 189 20.42 -9.45 -11.67
N ASN A 190 21.24 -10.13 -10.88
CA ASN A 190 22.69 -10.15 -10.95
C ASN A 190 23.18 -11.25 -11.92
N GLU A 191 24.47 -11.25 -12.26
CA GLU A 191 25.09 -12.26 -13.15
C GLU A 191 24.98 -13.70 -12.62
N ASP A 192 24.89 -13.87 -11.30
CA ASP A 192 24.73 -15.17 -10.63
C ASP A 192 23.26 -15.62 -10.52
N GLY A 193 22.32 -14.82 -11.04
CA GLY A 193 20.88 -15.09 -11.01
C GLY A 193 20.16 -14.61 -9.75
N SER A 194 20.88 -14.16 -8.71
CA SER A 194 20.31 -13.49 -7.53
C SER A 194 19.78 -12.10 -7.87
N ALA A 195 19.17 -11.39 -6.92
CA ALA A 195 18.76 -10.01 -7.11
C ALA A 195 18.94 -9.19 -5.83
N ASP A 196 19.68 -8.09 -5.89
CA ASP A 196 19.87 -7.16 -4.76
C ASP A 196 18.73 -6.16 -4.60
N SER A 197 17.86 -6.07 -5.61
CA SER A 197 16.72 -5.17 -5.60
C SER A 197 15.61 -5.63 -6.53
N LEU A 198 14.44 -5.04 -6.37
CA LEU A 198 13.30 -5.21 -7.25
C LEU A 198 12.54 -3.90 -7.39
N THR A 199 11.68 -3.82 -8.40
CA THR A 199 10.67 -2.78 -8.55
C THR A 199 9.29 -3.39 -8.38
N LEU A 200 8.50 -2.88 -7.42
CA LEU A 200 7.06 -3.12 -7.30
C LEU A 200 6.31 -2.14 -8.20
N HIS A 201 5.47 -2.67 -9.09
CA HIS A 201 4.60 -1.93 -9.99
C HIS A 201 3.16 -1.95 -9.44
N GLN A 202 2.84 -0.98 -8.59
CA GLN A 202 1.51 -0.86 -7.97
C GLN A 202 1.22 0.61 -7.68
N ASN A 203 0.32 1.23 -8.44
CA ASN A 203 0.07 2.68 -8.40
C ASN A 203 1.34 3.53 -8.61
N GLY A 204 2.26 3.02 -9.44
CA GLY A 204 3.59 3.61 -9.66
C GLY A 204 4.68 2.55 -9.56
N ASN A 205 5.94 3.01 -9.63
CA ASN A 205 7.12 2.15 -9.49
C ASN A 205 7.80 2.43 -8.16
N HIS A 206 7.99 1.37 -7.36
CA HIS A 206 8.58 1.47 -6.03
C HIS A 206 9.74 0.49 -5.90
N ILE A 207 10.94 1.02 -5.68
CA ILE A 207 12.15 0.20 -5.53
C ILE A 207 12.17 -0.44 -4.14
N ALA A 208 12.47 -1.72 -4.07
CA ALA A 208 12.82 -2.42 -2.84
C ALA A 208 14.25 -3.00 -2.92
N LYS A 209 14.96 -3.07 -1.79
CA LYS A 209 16.32 -3.61 -1.69
C LYS A 209 16.34 -4.87 -0.84
N LYS A 210 17.17 -5.85 -1.22
CA LYS A 210 17.33 -7.10 -0.47
C LYS A 210 17.97 -6.81 0.89
N ILE A 211 17.47 -7.49 1.93
CA ILE A 211 17.95 -7.38 3.31
C ILE A 211 18.30 -8.78 3.84
N GLU A 212 19.41 -8.89 4.55
CA GLU A 212 19.90 -10.15 5.16
C GLU A 212 19.85 -10.12 6.69
N PHE A 213 19.37 -9.03 7.28
CA PHE A 213 19.43 -8.79 8.71
C PHE A 213 18.50 -9.72 9.49
N GLU A 214 19.09 -10.47 10.42
CA GLU A 214 18.38 -11.21 11.47
C GLU A 214 18.76 -10.61 12.83
N LEU A 215 17.76 -10.28 13.63
CA LEU A 215 17.96 -9.70 14.96
C LEU A 215 18.01 -10.82 16.01
N SER A 216 19.15 -10.99 16.69
CA SER A 216 19.28 -12.00 17.75
C SER A 216 18.63 -11.54 19.06
N LEU A 217 18.29 -12.50 19.94
CA LEU A 217 17.73 -12.19 21.27
C LEU A 217 18.66 -11.36 22.15
N GLU A 218 19.98 -11.47 21.95
CA GLU A 218 20.93 -10.66 22.71
C GLU A 218 20.90 -9.22 22.21
N ASP A 219 20.89 -9.04 20.88
CA ASP A 219 20.84 -7.71 20.25
C ASP A 219 19.50 -7.01 20.50
N MET A 220 18.39 -7.77 20.62
CA MET A 220 17.07 -7.21 20.98
C MET A 220 17.08 -6.43 22.29
N LYS A 221 17.93 -6.81 23.26
CA LYS A 221 17.98 -6.16 24.57
C LYS A 221 18.45 -4.71 24.48
N GLU A 222 19.25 -4.36 23.48
CA GLU A 222 19.74 -2.99 23.30
C GLU A 222 18.59 -1.98 23.07
N TYR A 223 17.54 -2.44 22.40
CA TYR A 223 16.36 -1.65 22.07
C TYR A 223 15.39 -1.49 23.24
N THR A 224 15.53 -2.29 24.30
CA THR A 224 14.62 -2.22 25.45
C THR A 224 14.79 -0.92 26.24
N GLY A 225 13.68 -0.47 26.82
CA GLY A 225 13.64 0.75 27.60
C GLY A 225 12.29 1.45 27.51
N ARG A 226 12.21 2.58 28.20
CA ARG A 226 11.05 3.47 28.18
C ARG A 226 11.34 4.65 27.27
N TYR A 227 10.41 4.98 26.38
CA TYR A 227 10.57 6.02 25.38
C TYR A 227 9.42 7.02 25.45
N PHE A 228 9.74 8.30 25.53
CA PHE A 228 8.77 9.38 25.70
C PHE A 228 8.78 10.32 24.49
N SER A 229 7.59 10.63 23.96
CA SER A 229 7.43 11.71 22.99
C SER A 229 6.86 12.95 23.67
N GLY A 230 7.63 14.04 23.66
CA GLY A 230 7.15 15.34 24.12
C GLY A 230 6.10 15.98 23.21
N GLU A 231 6.03 15.57 21.95
CA GLU A 231 5.06 16.12 20.98
C GLU A 231 3.63 15.64 21.26
N ILE A 232 3.47 14.35 21.57
CA ILE A 232 2.17 13.72 21.83
C ILE A 232 1.99 13.29 23.29
N GLU A 233 2.91 13.71 24.18
CA GLU A 233 2.92 13.46 25.62
C GLU A 233 2.64 12.00 26.01
N THR A 234 3.23 11.06 25.25
CA THR A 234 2.96 9.63 25.38
C THR A 234 4.25 8.85 25.61
N ILE A 235 4.14 7.76 26.36
CA ILE A 235 5.23 6.84 26.68
C ILE A 235 4.95 5.49 26.01
N TYR A 236 5.98 4.91 25.41
CA TYR A 236 6.00 3.52 24.98
C TYR A 236 7.11 2.76 25.70
N ASP A 237 6.81 1.55 26.17
CA ASP A 237 7.81 0.64 26.72
C ASP A 237 8.19 -0.36 25.61
N VAL A 238 9.47 -0.46 25.28
CA VAL A 238 9.99 -1.50 24.37
C VAL A 238 10.51 -2.64 25.22
N ALA A 239 9.99 -3.85 24.98
CA ALA A 239 10.31 -5.04 25.77
C ALA A 239 10.55 -6.26 24.87
N VAL A 240 11.25 -7.26 25.41
CA VAL A 240 11.35 -8.58 24.79
C VAL A 240 10.32 -9.51 25.43
N VAL A 241 9.39 -10.02 24.63
CA VAL A 241 8.32 -10.96 25.03
C VAL A 241 8.32 -12.13 24.06
N ASP A 242 8.29 -13.37 24.58
CA ASP A 242 8.26 -14.61 23.79
C ASP A 242 9.25 -14.63 22.61
N SER A 243 10.49 -14.19 22.88
CA SER A 243 11.58 -14.12 21.89
C SER A 243 11.39 -13.10 20.74
N GLY A 244 10.43 -12.18 20.85
CA GLY A 244 10.26 -11.04 19.96
C GLY A 244 10.38 -9.69 20.67
N LEU A 245 10.64 -8.63 19.90
CA LEU A 245 10.62 -7.25 20.39
C LEU A 245 9.20 -6.69 20.24
N VAL A 246 8.68 -6.06 21.28
CA VAL A 246 7.32 -5.48 21.30
C VAL A 246 7.34 -4.06 21.84
N ILE A 247 6.38 -3.26 21.39
CA ILE A 247 6.03 -1.96 21.98
C ILE A 247 4.75 -2.11 22.80
N GLN A 248 4.80 -1.64 24.04
CA GLN A 248 3.69 -1.67 24.99
C GLN A 248 3.27 -0.26 25.40
N ASN A 249 1.98 -0.08 25.62
CA ASN A 249 1.42 1.14 26.18
C ASN A 249 0.23 0.81 27.06
N TYR A 250 0.13 1.45 28.23
CA TYR A 250 -0.92 1.14 29.22
C TYR A 250 -2.35 1.41 28.73
N GLN A 251 -2.53 2.20 27.66
CA GLN A 251 -3.83 2.49 27.04
C GLN A 251 -4.19 1.50 25.93
N MET A 252 -3.27 0.62 25.54
CA MET A 252 -3.47 -0.39 24.51
C MET A 252 -3.78 -1.75 25.14
N GLU A 253 -4.70 -2.47 24.53
CA GLU A 253 -5.09 -3.82 24.99
C GLU A 253 -4.05 -4.88 24.62
N ASN A 254 -3.40 -4.71 23.46
CA ASN A 254 -2.42 -5.66 22.93
C ASN A 254 -1.07 -4.98 22.71
N ASP A 255 -0.03 -5.78 22.84
CA ASP A 255 1.34 -5.39 22.47
C ASP A 255 1.47 -5.27 20.94
N ILE A 256 2.30 -4.34 20.50
CA ILE A 256 2.63 -4.15 19.09
C ILE A 256 3.92 -4.89 18.79
N SER A 257 3.86 -5.99 18.06
CA SER A 257 5.06 -6.74 17.66
C SER A 257 5.89 -5.98 16.62
N LEU A 258 7.20 -5.92 16.84
CA LEU A 258 8.17 -5.34 15.93
C LEU A 258 8.84 -6.43 15.08
N THR A 259 8.82 -6.23 13.76
CA THR A 259 9.51 -7.07 12.78
C THR A 259 10.73 -6.32 12.28
N ALA A 260 11.92 -6.82 12.59
CA ALA A 260 13.18 -6.20 12.21
C ALA A 260 13.41 -6.24 10.70
N GLY A 261 13.55 -5.10 10.02
CA GLY A 261 13.93 -5.01 8.62
C GLY A 261 15.43 -4.98 8.44
N ASN A 262 16.05 -3.91 8.94
CA ASN A 262 17.50 -3.70 8.96
C ASN A 262 17.95 -3.34 10.38
N THR A 263 19.25 -3.16 10.58
CA THR A 263 19.77 -2.59 11.83
C THR A 263 18.99 -1.33 12.17
N ASP A 264 18.40 -1.31 13.37
CA ASP A 264 17.63 -0.19 13.92
C ASP A 264 16.30 0.15 13.20
N SER A 265 15.91 -0.56 12.14
CA SER A 265 14.65 -0.30 11.40
C SER A 265 13.68 -1.47 11.53
N PHE A 266 12.43 -1.16 11.90
CA PHE A 266 11.40 -2.14 12.23
C PHE A 266 10.07 -1.75 11.61
N SER A 267 9.28 -2.74 11.21
CA SER A 267 7.84 -2.56 10.97
C SER A 267 7.00 -3.13 12.09
N ALA A 268 5.78 -2.61 12.20
CA ALA A 268 4.82 -3.04 13.21
C ALA A 268 3.38 -2.89 12.70
N GLU A 269 2.43 -3.23 13.55
CA GLU A 269 1.01 -2.97 13.29
C GLU A 269 0.63 -1.52 13.61
N PHE A 270 -0.55 -1.11 13.12
CA PHE A 270 -1.13 0.18 13.49
C PHE A 270 -1.28 0.26 15.03
N PRO A 271 -0.89 1.36 15.69
CA PRO A 271 -0.64 2.69 15.12
C PRO A 271 0.80 3.03 14.70
N LEU A 272 1.78 2.16 14.92
CA LEU A 272 3.21 2.43 14.72
C LEU A 272 3.78 1.56 13.59
N THR A 273 3.33 1.78 12.35
CA THR A 273 3.64 0.82 11.27
C THR A 273 5.12 0.79 10.87
N GLU A 274 5.87 1.84 11.20
CA GLU A 274 7.31 1.97 10.97
C GLU A 274 7.95 2.57 12.22
N VAL A 275 9.05 1.96 12.68
CA VAL A 275 9.82 2.36 13.86
C VAL A 275 11.31 2.33 13.52
N GLU A 276 11.98 3.48 13.62
CA GLU A 276 13.42 3.60 13.37
C GLU A 276 14.15 4.10 14.62
N PHE A 277 15.01 3.27 15.19
CA PHE A 277 15.83 3.60 16.34
C PHE A 277 17.00 4.51 15.99
N ILE A 278 17.33 5.40 16.91
CA ILE A 278 18.39 6.40 16.76
C ILE A 278 19.48 6.08 17.77
N ARG A 279 20.72 5.98 17.28
CA ARG A 279 21.93 5.80 18.11
C ARG A 279 22.74 7.09 18.22
N ASN A 280 23.45 7.25 19.33
CA ASN A 280 24.46 8.30 19.50
C ASN A 280 25.80 7.92 18.84
N GLU A 281 26.79 8.81 18.92
CA GLU A 281 28.15 8.57 18.41
C GLU A 281 28.87 7.40 19.09
N GLN A 282 28.44 6.99 20.29
CA GLN A 282 28.96 5.85 21.03
C GLN A 282 28.27 4.53 20.66
N GLY A 283 27.25 4.57 19.79
CA GLY A 283 26.47 3.40 19.37
C GLY A 283 25.32 3.03 20.31
N GLU A 284 25.01 3.86 21.30
CA GLU A 284 23.93 3.61 22.27
C GLU A 284 22.59 4.15 21.76
N ILE A 285 21.51 3.42 21.98
CA ILE A 285 20.15 3.83 21.62
C ILE A 285 19.73 5.06 22.45
N GLN A 286 19.40 6.16 21.77
CA GLN A 286 18.89 7.39 22.38
C GLN A 286 17.39 7.60 22.18
N GLY A 287 16.75 6.84 21.30
CA GLY A 287 15.33 7.00 21.01
C GLY A 287 14.93 6.21 19.77
N PHE A 288 13.70 6.45 19.31
CA PHE A 288 13.23 6.03 18.00
C PHE A 288 12.29 7.07 17.40
N THR A 289 12.12 7.04 16.08
CA THR A 289 11.00 7.70 15.41
C THR A 289 9.95 6.68 15.04
N ALA A 290 8.68 7.07 15.09
CA ALA A 290 7.58 6.24 14.64
C ALA A 290 6.74 6.95 13.57
N SER A 291 6.31 6.16 12.59
CA SER A 291 5.52 6.60 11.45
C SER A 291 4.34 5.67 11.20
N ASN A 292 3.32 6.22 10.53
CA ASN A 292 2.26 5.46 9.89
C ASN A 292 1.80 6.17 8.60
N GLY A 293 0.79 5.60 7.93
CA GLY A 293 0.27 6.16 6.68
C GLY A 293 -0.33 7.57 6.78
N ARG A 294 -0.47 8.14 7.99
CA ARG A 294 -1.06 9.47 8.27
C ARG A 294 -0.09 10.44 8.93
N THR A 295 0.90 9.95 9.66
CA THR A 295 1.85 10.76 10.44
C THR A 295 3.24 10.16 10.29
N ARG A 296 4.28 10.98 10.12
CA ARG A 296 5.65 10.50 9.92
C ARG A 296 6.61 11.12 10.92
N GLY A 297 7.56 10.32 11.41
CA GLY A 297 8.74 10.80 12.11
C GLY A 297 8.49 11.33 13.53
N ILE A 298 7.49 10.81 14.25
CA ILE A 298 7.24 11.24 15.64
C ILE A 298 8.37 10.70 16.51
N LEU A 299 9.13 11.61 17.13
CA LEU A 299 10.27 11.26 17.96
C LEU A 299 9.82 10.80 19.36
N PHE A 300 10.41 9.70 19.81
CA PHE A 300 10.37 9.21 21.18
C PHE A 300 11.80 9.09 21.70
N GLU A 301 12.15 9.92 22.69
CA GLU A 301 13.46 9.92 23.32
C GLU A 301 13.51 8.84 24.41
N LYS A 302 14.64 8.14 24.53
CA LYS A 302 14.88 7.16 25.58
C LYS A 302 14.91 7.88 26.93
N TRP A 303 14.03 7.45 27.82
CA TRP A 303 13.82 8.03 29.13
C TRP A 303 14.40 7.16 30.25
N GLU A 304 14.21 5.84 30.17
CA GLU A 304 14.72 4.85 31.13
C GLU A 304 15.28 3.61 30.42
#